data_AF-A0AAW7P9I7-F1
#
_entry.id   AF-A0AAW7P9I7-F1
#
_cell.length_a   1.000
_cell.length_b   1.000
_cell.length_c   1.000
_cell.angle_alpha   90.00
_cell.angle_beta   90.00
_cell.angle_gamma   90.00
#
_symmetry.space_group_name_H-M   'P 1'
#
loop_
_entity.id
_entity.type
_entity.pdbx_description
1 polymer ?
#
loop_
_entity_poly.entity_id
_entity_poly.type
_entity_poly.pdbx_seq_one_letter_code
_entity_poly.pdbx_strand_id
1 'polypeptide(L)'
;MKKRLLLISIFIALCLSFGGFQYYKHQRIHNIFDEIYYEKSDYQNIEFLWRKSVFNNLNDIHITDNDSKDVYKHSVEYTASSLPRNIGKLGYQFYFSNYRAPEVFIFMRIKLPETKNTINVSYTYSVTNHDHPSNGWFVPGL
;
A
#
# COMPACT_ATOMS: atom_id res chain seq x y z
N MET A 1 29.06 -9.79 -38.17
CA MET A 1 29.44 -10.28 -36.81
C MET A 1 29.36 -9.19 -35.73
N LYS A 2 29.93 -7.99 -35.91
CA LYS A 2 29.92 -6.91 -34.89
C LYS A 2 28.52 -6.51 -34.37
N LYS A 3 27.53 -6.34 -35.26
CA LYS A 3 26.13 -6.02 -34.87
C LYS A 3 25.45 -7.13 -34.05
N ARG A 4 25.77 -8.40 -34.32
CA ARG A 4 25.23 -9.56 -33.60
C ARG A 4 25.82 -9.68 -32.19
N LEU A 5 27.12 -9.39 -32.03
CA LEU A 5 27.77 -9.31 -30.71
C LEU A 5 27.23 -8.14 -29.87
N LEU A 6 26.97 -6.99 -30.49
CA LEU A 6 26.36 -5.85 -29.81
C LEU A 6 24.94 -6.18 -29.29
N LEU A 7 24.11 -6.85 -30.10
CA LEU A 7 22.79 -7.30 -29.68
C LEU A 7 22.85 -8.30 -28.52
N ILE A 8 23.78 -9.26 -28.56
CA ILE A 8 23.99 -10.22 -27.46
C ILE A 8 24.41 -9.48 -26.19
N SER A 9 25.32 -8.50 -26.29
CA SER A 9 25.76 -7.71 -25.14
C SER A 9 24.62 -6.89 -24.52
N ILE A 10 23.78 -6.26 -25.33
CA ILE A 10 22.58 -5.53 -24.87
C ILE A 10 21.60 -6.50 -24.20
N PHE A 11 21.39 -7.67 -24.79
CA PHE A 11 20.51 -8.69 -24.23
C PHE A 11 20.99 -9.17 -22.86
N ILE A 12 22.30 -9.46 -22.72
CA ILE A 12 22.89 -9.86 -21.43
C ILE A 12 22.75 -8.74 -20.40
N ALA A 13 23.00 -7.48 -20.78
CA ALA A 13 22.83 -6.35 -19.89
C ALA A 13 21.37 -6.22 -19.41
N LEU A 14 20.39 -6.36 -20.32
CA LEU A 14 18.97 -6.38 -19.98
C LEU A 14 18.62 -7.52 -19.02
N CYS A 15 19.11 -8.74 -19.27
CA CYS A 15 18.88 -9.89 -18.38
C CYS A 15 19.47 -9.66 -16.98
N LEU A 16 20.68 -9.09 -16.89
CA LEU A 16 21.31 -8.79 -15.60
C LEU A 16 20.58 -7.68 -14.85
N SER A 17 20.18 -6.61 -15.53
CA SER A 17 19.38 -5.53 -14.93
C SER A 17 18.03 -6.05 -14.44
N PHE A 18 17.36 -6.88 -15.25
CA PHE A 18 16.08 -7.47 -14.87
C PHE A 18 16.21 -8.47 -13.72
N GLY A 19 17.23 -9.33 -13.75
CA GLY A 19 17.53 -10.25 -12.66
C GLY A 19 17.86 -9.53 -11.35
N GLY A 20 18.66 -8.47 -11.42
CA GLY A 20 18.98 -7.62 -10.26
C GLY A 20 17.74 -6.93 -9.68
N PHE A 21 16.85 -6.41 -10.53
CA PHE A 21 15.59 -5.80 -10.09
C PHE A 21 14.67 -6.82 -9.41
N GLN A 22 14.52 -8.02 -10.00
CA GLN A 22 13.71 -9.08 -9.38
C GLN A 22 14.30 -9.56 -8.05
N TYR A 23 15.62 -9.73 -7.98
CA TYR A 23 16.31 -10.13 -6.77
C TYR A 23 16.11 -9.11 -5.65
N TYR A 24 16.25 -7.82 -5.96
CA TYR A 24 15.98 -6.74 -5.01
C TYR A 24 14.53 -6.74 -4.50
N LYS A 25 13.55 -6.92 -5.40
CA LYS A 25 12.13 -7.02 -5.00
C LYS A 25 11.90 -8.23 -4.10
N HIS A 26 12.48 -9.38 -4.43
CA HIS A 26 12.34 -10.62 -3.65
C HIS A 26 12.92 -10.52 -2.24
N GLN A 27 14.07 -9.85 -2.07
CA GLN A 27 14.70 -9.69 -0.75
C GLN A 27 13.93 -8.80 0.22
N ARG A 28 13.09 -7.90 -0.29
CA ARG A 28 12.37 -6.92 0.55
C ARG A 28 10.95 -7.35 0.87
N ILE A 29 10.37 -8.26 0.10
CA ILE A 29 8.99 -8.72 0.29
C ILE A 29 9.00 -10.05 1.04
N HIS A 30 8.64 -10.00 2.33
CA HIS A 30 8.51 -11.19 3.17
C HIS A 30 7.05 -11.60 3.35
N ASN A 31 6.13 -10.64 3.24
CA ASN A 31 4.69 -10.88 3.31
C ASN A 31 3.90 -9.92 2.41
N ILE A 32 2.58 -10.10 2.40
CA ILE A 32 1.66 -9.30 1.59
C ILE A 32 1.66 -7.80 1.97
N PHE A 33 1.96 -7.46 3.22
CA PHE A 33 2.00 -6.07 3.67
C PHE A 33 3.27 -5.36 3.21
N ASP A 34 4.41 -6.05 3.09
CA ASP A 34 5.60 -5.51 2.42
C ASP A 34 5.31 -5.22 0.95
N GLU A 35 4.64 -6.14 0.27
CA GLU A 35 4.27 -5.96 -1.14
C GLU A 35 3.38 -4.73 -1.30
N ILE A 36 2.32 -4.60 -0.51
CA ILE A 36 1.42 -3.45 -0.55
C ILE A 36 2.16 -2.15 -0.20
N TYR A 37 3.06 -2.17 0.80
CA TYR A 37 3.84 -1.00 1.19
C TYR A 37 4.80 -0.53 0.09
N TYR A 38 5.66 -1.42 -0.42
CA TYR A 38 6.67 -1.04 -1.40
C TYR A 38 6.08 -0.69 -2.74
N GLU A 39 5.01 -1.36 -3.17
CA GLU A 39 4.31 -1.02 -4.40
C GLU A 39 3.73 0.41 -4.35
N LYS A 40 3.25 0.85 -3.17
CA LYS A 40 2.76 2.23 -2.96
C LYS A 40 3.89 3.24 -2.69
N SER A 41 4.93 2.85 -1.97
CA SER A 41 6.10 3.71 -1.69
C SER A 41 6.90 4.01 -2.94
N ASP A 42 7.15 3.00 -3.79
CA ASP A 42 7.85 3.16 -5.07
C ASP A 42 7.02 3.99 -6.06
N TYR A 43 5.68 3.90 -5.99
CA TYR A 43 4.77 4.79 -6.72
C TYR A 43 4.92 6.26 -6.32
N GLN A 44 5.11 6.54 -5.02
CA GLN A 44 5.29 7.91 -4.52
C GLN A 44 6.70 8.47 -4.79
N ASN A 45 7.72 7.61 -4.82
CA ASN A 45 9.11 8.04 -5.01
C ASN A 45 9.46 8.27 -6.50
N ILE A 46 8.76 7.61 -7.41
CA ILE A 46 8.97 7.78 -8.84
C ILE A 46 7.72 8.44 -9.42
N GLU A 47 7.79 9.75 -9.72
CA GLU A 47 6.85 10.43 -10.63
C GLU A 47 6.99 9.87 -12.06
N PHE A 48 6.80 8.55 -12.23
CA PHE A 48 6.87 7.96 -13.55
C PHE A 48 5.56 8.27 -14.26
N LEU A 49 5.66 9.11 -15.29
CA LEU A 49 4.62 9.73 -16.12
C LEU A 49 3.52 8.80 -16.69
N TRP A 50 3.52 7.50 -16.39
CA TRP A 50 2.62 6.50 -16.98
C TRP A 50 2.08 5.45 -16.01
N ARG A 51 2.41 5.49 -14.70
CA ARG A 51 1.85 4.51 -13.75
C ARG A 51 0.55 5.07 -13.17
N LYS A 52 -0.59 4.42 -13.44
CA LYS A 52 -1.81 4.63 -12.65
C LYS A 52 -1.54 4.12 -11.23
N SER A 53 -2.06 4.80 -10.21
CA SER A 53 -2.01 4.30 -8.82
C SER A 53 -2.38 2.82 -8.81
N VAL A 54 -1.64 1.99 -8.07
CA VAL A 54 -1.90 0.55 -7.99
C VAL A 54 -3.33 0.27 -7.52
N PHE A 55 -3.88 1.16 -6.72
CA PHE A 55 -5.28 1.14 -6.28
C PHE A 55 -6.27 1.58 -7.36
N ASN A 56 -5.86 2.35 -8.39
CA ASN A 56 -6.73 2.70 -9.52
C ASN A 56 -7.00 1.49 -10.44
N ASN A 57 -6.19 0.43 -10.38
CA ASN A 57 -6.44 -0.79 -11.14
C ASN A 57 -7.42 -1.74 -10.43
N LEU A 58 -7.76 -1.47 -9.16
CA LEU A 58 -8.81 -2.20 -8.43
C LEU A 58 -10.18 -1.64 -8.84
N ASN A 59 -10.53 -1.80 -10.12
CA ASN A 59 -11.73 -1.19 -10.73
C ASN A 59 -13.04 -1.55 -10.03
N ASP A 60 -13.10 -2.71 -9.35
CA ASP A 60 -14.29 -3.17 -8.61
C ASP A 60 -14.43 -2.52 -7.22
N ILE A 61 -13.38 -1.82 -6.77
CA ILE A 61 -13.34 -1.16 -5.48
C ILE A 61 -13.10 0.32 -5.73
N HIS A 62 -14.14 1.12 -5.57
CA HIS A 62 -14.01 2.56 -5.62
C HIS A 62 -13.25 3.02 -4.38
N ILE A 63 -12.00 3.40 -4.60
CA ILE A 63 -11.07 3.86 -3.60
C ILE A 63 -10.85 5.36 -3.81
N THR A 64 -10.96 6.13 -2.73
CA THR A 64 -10.58 7.54 -2.74
C THR A 64 -9.16 7.65 -2.24
N ASP A 65 -8.28 8.16 -3.10
CA ASP A 65 -6.93 8.50 -2.70
C ASP A 65 -6.93 9.91 -2.11
N ASN A 66 -6.59 10.02 -0.83
CA ASN A 66 -6.46 11.32 -0.20
C ASN A 66 -5.01 11.77 -0.40
N ASP A 67 -4.78 12.51 -1.49
CA ASP A 67 -3.55 13.23 -1.79
C ASP A 67 -3.36 14.39 -0.82
N SER A 68 -3.27 14.05 0.48
CA SER A 68 -2.96 14.99 1.53
C SER A 68 -1.63 15.67 1.17
N LYS A 69 -1.55 17.00 1.38
CA LYS A 69 -0.30 17.77 1.21
C LYS A 69 0.83 17.30 2.13
N ASP A 70 0.52 16.41 3.08
CA ASP A 70 1.48 15.77 3.96
C ASP A 70 2.15 14.61 3.19
N VAL A 71 3.29 14.90 2.58
CA VAL A 71 4.09 14.01 1.69
C VAL A 71 4.41 12.64 2.34
N TYR A 72 4.26 12.55 3.66
CA TYR A 72 4.68 11.41 4.48
C TYR A 72 3.55 10.47 4.88
N LYS A 73 2.31 10.93 4.75
CA LYS A 73 1.11 10.19 5.14
C LYS A 73 0.14 10.17 3.98
N HIS A 74 -0.22 8.95 3.59
CA HIS A 74 -1.12 8.77 2.49
C HIS A 74 -2.19 7.75 2.85
N SER A 75 -3.46 8.10 2.58
CA SER A 75 -4.59 7.27 3.00
C SER A 75 -5.47 6.93 1.82
N VAL A 76 -5.89 5.68 1.79
CA VAL A 76 -6.61 5.05 0.72
C VAL A 76 -7.88 4.47 1.36
N GLU A 77 -9.04 5.09 1.10
CA GLU A 77 -10.31 4.72 1.73
C GLU A 77 -11.28 4.10 0.72
N TYR A 78 -12.03 3.10 1.15
CA TYR A 78 -13.17 2.59 0.38
C TYR A 78 -14.27 3.65 0.36
N THR A 79 -14.87 3.88 -0.81
CA THR A 79 -16.08 4.70 -0.91
C THR A 79 -17.25 4.04 -0.20
N ALA A 80 -18.16 4.86 0.30
CA ALA A 80 -19.33 4.38 1.05
C ALA A 80 -20.19 3.38 0.26
N SER A 81 -20.27 3.51 -1.07
CA SER A 81 -21.01 2.60 -1.95
C SER A 81 -20.39 1.20 -2.05
N SER A 82 -19.08 1.07 -1.84
CA SER A 82 -18.35 -0.20 -1.90
C SER A 82 -18.20 -0.87 -0.53
N LEU A 83 -18.72 -0.26 0.54
CA LEU A 83 -18.65 -0.81 1.89
C LEU A 83 -19.79 -1.80 2.17
N PRO A 84 -19.54 -2.92 2.86
CA PRO A 84 -20.59 -3.75 3.41
C PRO A 84 -21.50 -2.97 4.37
N ARG A 85 -22.78 -3.36 4.49
CA ARG A 85 -23.82 -2.61 5.23
C ARG A 85 -23.42 -2.14 6.64
N ASN A 86 -22.72 -2.98 7.40
CA ASN A 86 -22.35 -2.69 8.79
C ASN A 86 -20.95 -2.07 8.93
N ILE A 87 -20.27 -1.76 7.82
CA ILE A 87 -18.98 -1.11 7.83
C ILE A 87 -19.19 0.38 7.55
N GLY A 88 -18.79 1.21 8.52
CA GLY A 88 -18.86 2.65 8.42
C GLY A 88 -17.66 3.26 7.69
N LYS A 89 -16.48 2.66 7.85
CA LYS A 89 -15.25 3.03 7.16
C LYS A 89 -14.33 1.82 7.04
N LEU A 90 -13.58 1.74 5.95
CA LEU A 90 -12.50 0.79 5.74
C LEU A 90 -11.42 1.47 4.91
N GLY A 91 -10.16 1.27 5.26
CA GLY A 91 -9.07 1.83 4.49
C GLY A 91 -7.70 1.43 5.00
N TYR A 92 -6.72 1.93 4.25
CA TYR A 92 -5.31 1.77 4.49
C TYR A 92 -4.70 3.15 4.66
N GLN A 93 -3.67 3.24 5.50
CA GLN A 93 -2.88 4.42 5.66
C GLN A 93 -1.41 4.04 5.68
N PHE A 94 -0.64 4.71 4.84
CA PHE A 94 0.77 4.47 4.61
C PHE A 94 1.58 5.57 5.27
N TYR A 95 2.59 5.18 6.03
CA TYR A 95 3.61 6.07 6.58
C TYR A 95 4.94 5.75 5.92
N PHE A 96 5.44 6.65 5.08
CA PHE A 96 6.67 6.41 4.33
C PHE A 96 7.91 6.75 5.15
N SER A 97 8.97 5.95 4.96
CA SER A 97 10.22 5.92 5.75
C SER A 97 11.03 7.22 5.82
N ASN A 98 10.61 8.29 5.16
CA ASN A 98 11.40 9.51 5.08
C ASN A 98 11.53 10.23 6.44
N TYR A 99 10.63 10.01 7.41
CA TYR A 99 10.64 10.72 8.71
C TYR A 99 10.14 9.90 9.93
N ARG A 100 9.58 8.71 9.74
CA ARG A 100 9.14 7.78 10.81
C ARG A 100 9.40 6.33 10.40
N ALA A 101 9.24 5.40 11.34
CA ALA A 101 9.24 3.98 11.04
C ALA A 101 8.21 3.69 9.93
N PRO A 102 8.61 3.01 8.84
CA PRO A 102 7.70 2.68 7.75
C PRO A 102 6.62 1.71 8.23
N GLU A 103 5.37 2.14 8.06
CA GLU A 103 4.21 1.43 8.60
C GLU A 103 3.05 1.41 7.62
N VAL A 104 2.29 0.30 7.65
CA VAL A 104 0.98 0.20 7.03
C VAL A 104 -0.06 0.07 8.13
N PHE A 105 -0.97 1.03 8.20
CA PHE A 105 -2.07 1.05 9.15
C PHE A 105 -3.37 0.69 8.42
N ILE A 106 -4.01 -0.39 8.84
CA ILE A 106 -5.29 -0.84 8.32
C ILE A 106 -6.33 -0.49 9.36
N PHE A 107 -7.41 0.15 8.94
CA PHE A 107 -8.48 0.52 9.85
C PHE A 107 -9.84 0.12 9.31
N MET A 108 -10.68 -0.35 10.22
CA MET A 108 -12.06 -0.67 9.99
C MET A 108 -12.91 -0.08 11.11
N ARG A 109 -13.99 0.59 10.73
CA ARG A 109 -15.01 1.07 11.66
C ARG A 109 -16.29 0.28 11.42
N ILE A 110 -16.70 -0.49 12.41
CA ILE A 110 -17.91 -1.31 12.39
C ILE A 110 -19.03 -0.52 13.09
N LYS A 111 -20.21 -0.45 12.45
CA LYS A 111 -21.40 0.17 13.00
C LYS A 111 -22.18 -0.82 13.86
N LEU A 112 -22.42 -0.41 15.10
CA LEU A 112 -23.51 -0.80 16.00
C LEU A 112 -24.88 -1.00 15.32
N PRO A 113 -25.47 -2.19 15.14
CA PRO A 113 -26.89 -2.24 14.79
C PRO A 113 -27.70 -1.46 15.81
N GLU A 114 -28.64 -0.63 15.34
CA GLU A 114 -29.59 0.11 16.18
C GLU A 114 -28.95 1.07 17.21
N THR A 115 -27.67 1.43 17.03
CA THR A 115 -26.99 2.39 17.91
C THR A 115 -26.14 3.39 17.10
N LYS A 116 -25.76 4.49 17.75
CA LYS A 116 -24.73 5.42 17.22
C LYS A 116 -23.29 4.94 17.50
N ASN A 117 -23.13 3.81 18.20
CA ASN A 117 -21.83 3.35 18.65
C ASN A 117 -21.07 2.65 17.52
N THR A 118 -19.74 2.70 17.60
CA THR A 118 -18.88 2.05 16.63
C THR A 118 -17.74 1.29 17.30
N ILE A 119 -17.34 0.18 16.69
CA ILE A 119 -16.11 -0.52 17.06
C ILE A 119 -15.06 -0.11 16.04
N ASN A 120 -13.92 0.40 16.50
CA ASN A 120 -12.77 0.63 15.64
C ASN A 120 -11.81 -0.54 15.81
N VAL A 121 -11.59 -1.25 14.73
CA VAL A 121 -10.58 -2.30 14.61
C VAL A 121 -9.44 -1.71 13.82
N SER A 122 -8.23 -1.80 14.36
CA SER A 122 -7.05 -1.32 13.66
C SER A 122 -5.91 -2.30 13.76
N TYR A 123 -5.07 -2.27 12.74
CA TYR A 123 -3.92 -3.12 12.62
C TYR A 123 -2.77 -2.29 12.11
N THR A 124 -1.65 -2.33 12.83
CA THR A 124 -0.44 -1.64 12.41
C THR A 124 0.60 -2.67 12.03
N TYR A 125 1.10 -2.56 10.81
CA TYR A 125 2.24 -3.34 10.35
C TYR A 125 3.50 -2.48 10.35
N SER A 126 4.54 -2.93 11.03
CA SER A 126 5.89 -2.36 10.92
C SER A 126 6.66 -3.05 9.81
N VAL A 127 6.96 -2.31 8.73
CA VAL A 127 7.75 -2.82 7.60
C VAL A 127 9.20 -3.07 8.00
N THR A 128 9.71 -2.33 9.00
CA THR A 128 11.09 -2.51 9.48
C THR A 128 11.26 -3.81 10.24
N ASN A 129 10.30 -4.10 11.13
CA ASN A 129 10.39 -5.27 12.02
C ASN A 129 9.71 -6.50 11.42
N HIS A 130 8.99 -6.35 10.31
CA HIS A 130 8.12 -7.38 9.73
C HIS A 130 7.10 -7.93 10.74
N ASP A 131 6.66 -7.06 11.65
CA ASP A 131 5.86 -7.41 12.83
C ASP A 131 4.52 -6.67 12.87
N HIS A 132 3.58 -7.29 13.58
CA HIS A 132 2.15 -7.00 13.47
C HIS A 132 1.43 -6.83 14.82
N PRO A 133 1.50 -5.67 15.48
CA PRO A 133 0.62 -5.38 16.61
C PRO A 133 -0.83 -5.11 16.14
N SER A 134 -1.78 -5.97 16.57
CA SER A 134 -3.23 -5.76 16.39
C SER A 134 -3.85 -5.08 17.60
N ASN A 135 -4.56 -3.96 17.41
CA ASN A 135 -5.23 -3.24 18.50
C ASN A 135 -6.71 -2.96 18.17
N GLY A 136 -7.62 -3.40 19.04
CA GLY A 136 -9.05 -3.09 18.98
C GLY A 136 -9.48 -2.20 20.14
N TRP A 137 -10.27 -1.16 19.87
CA TRP A 137 -10.81 -0.28 20.91
C TRP A 137 -12.26 0.14 20.62
N PHE A 138 -13.07 0.20 21.68
CA PHE A 138 -14.45 0.65 21.62
C PHE A 138 -14.51 2.17 21.68
N VAL A 139 -15.27 2.80 20.78
CA VAL A 139 -15.51 4.24 20.82
C VAL A 139 -17.00 4.49 21.03
N PRO A 140 -17.42 4.97 22.21
CA PRO A 140 -18.79 5.40 22.43
C PRO A 140 -19.10 6.63 21.56
N GLY A 141 -20.34 6.69 21.05
CA GLY A 141 -20.85 7.56 19.98
C GLY A 141 -20.13 8.89 19.69
N LEU A 142 -19.81 9.08 18.41
CA LEU A 142 -19.60 10.38 17.76
C LEU A 142 -20.96 11.09 17.53
#